data_AF-A0A524FZ91-F1
#
_entry.id   AF-A0A524FZ91-F1
#
_cell.length_a   1.000
_cell.length_b   1.000
_cell.length_c   1.000
_cell.angle_alpha   90.00
_cell.angle_beta   90.00
_cell.angle_gamma   90.00
#
_symmetry.space_group_name_H-M   'P 1'
#
loop_
_entity.id
_entity.type
_entity.pdbx_description
1 polymer ?
#
loop_
_entity_poly.entity_id
_entity_poly.type
_entity_poly.pdbx_seq_one_letter_code
_entity_poly.pdbx_strand_id
1 'polypeptide(L)'
;MEIIKYLGEKLSEKVNISPPAARGLLKLAIKDEIGPFKPYFNLKLEDFELVITNSLKIRLINLNFQESENIVQYLIDELNKAQSLITLGKI
;
A
#
# COMPACT_ATOMS: atom_id res chain seq x y z
N MET A 1 -9.61 5.34 -4.40
CA MET A 1 -9.36 4.26 -5.40
C MET A 1 -8.04 4.49 -6.14
N GLU A 2 -7.70 5.74 -6.45
CA GLU A 2 -6.43 6.12 -7.09
C GLU A 2 -5.20 5.86 -6.21
N ILE A 3 -5.26 6.05 -4.89
CA ILE A 3 -4.12 5.74 -4.01
C ILE A 3 -3.78 4.25 -3.99
N ILE A 4 -4.77 3.36 -3.98
CA ILE A 4 -4.57 1.90 -4.08
C ILE A 4 -3.98 1.54 -5.44
N LYS A 5 -4.41 2.23 -6.51
CA LYS A 5 -3.87 2.05 -7.85
C LYS A 5 -2.39 2.47 -7.91
N TYR A 6 -2.08 3.66 -7.38
CA TYR A 6 -0.75 4.24 -7.30
C TYR A 6 0.22 3.37 -6.48
N LEU A 7 -0.14 3.06 -5.23
CA LEU A 7 0.67 2.21 -4.36
C LEU A 7 0.81 0.80 -4.91
N GLY A 8 -0.22 0.27 -5.57
CA GLY A 8 -0.14 -1.02 -6.25
C GLY A 8 0.82 -1.01 -7.44
N GLU A 9 0.90 0.08 -8.20
CA GLU A 9 1.90 0.26 -9.26
C GLU A 9 3.31 0.36 -8.68
N LYS A 10 3.50 1.15 -7.61
CA LYS A 10 4.80 1.25 -6.92
C LYS A 10 5.25 -0.06 -6.31
N LEU A 11 4.34 -0.81 -5.69
CA LEU A 11 4.63 -2.15 -5.17
C LEU A 11 5.01 -3.10 -6.31
N SER A 12 4.26 -3.09 -7.42
CA SER A 12 4.55 -3.90 -8.62
C SER A 12 5.95 -3.65 -9.17
N GLU A 13 6.34 -2.37 -9.30
CA GLU A 13 7.69 -1.95 -9.70
C GLU A 13 8.75 -2.44 -8.71
N LYS A 14 8.48 -2.30 -7.39
CA LYS A 14 9.44 -2.61 -6.33
C LYS A 14 9.71 -4.10 -6.16
N VAL A 15 8.70 -4.96 -6.32
CA VAL A 15 8.81 -6.41 -6.09
C VAL A 15 8.73 -7.25 -7.36
N ASN A 16 8.72 -6.59 -8.52
CA ASN A 16 8.71 -7.21 -9.86
C ASN A 16 7.58 -8.25 -10.05
N ILE A 17 6.36 -7.89 -9.66
CA ILE A 17 5.14 -8.67 -9.92
C ILE A 17 4.18 -7.88 -10.79
N SER A 18 3.16 -8.52 -11.35
CA SER A 18 2.19 -7.82 -12.19
C SER A 18 1.40 -6.75 -11.40
N PRO A 19 1.04 -5.60 -12.01
CA PRO A 19 0.24 -4.57 -11.35
C PRO A 19 -1.08 -5.08 -10.75
N PRO A 20 -1.84 -5.99 -11.42
CA PRO A 20 -3.02 -6.60 -10.81
C PRO A 20 -2.71 -7.41 -9.56
N ALA A 21 -1.61 -8.17 -9.53
CA ALA A 21 -1.21 -8.96 -8.37
C ALA A 21 -0.83 -8.06 -7.19
N ALA A 22 -0.03 -7.01 -7.43
CA ALA A 22 0.35 -6.06 -6.40
C ALA A 22 -0.86 -5.32 -5.79
N ARG A 23 -1.80 -4.87 -6.64
CA ARG A 23 -3.06 -4.28 -6.17
C ARG A 23 -3.89 -5.28 -5.37
N GLY A 24 -3.90 -6.55 -5.78
CA GLY A 24 -4.54 -7.64 -5.05
C GLY A 24 -3.95 -7.82 -3.66
N LEU A 25 -2.63 -7.89 -3.54
CA LEU A 25 -1.91 -7.99 -2.26
C LEU A 25 -2.25 -6.81 -1.34
N LEU A 26 -2.23 -5.58 -1.86
CA LEU A 26 -2.57 -4.39 -1.08
C LEU A 26 -4.04 -4.42 -0.60
N LYS A 27 -4.99 -4.80 -1.46
CA LYS A 27 -6.40 -4.94 -1.08
C LYS A 27 -6.63 -6.02 -0.02
N LEU A 28 -5.87 -7.10 -0.08
CA LEU A 28 -5.92 -8.16 0.91
C LEU A 28 -5.34 -7.67 2.25
N ALA A 29 -4.22 -6.95 2.23
CA ALA A 29 -3.66 -6.32 3.43
C ALA A 29 -4.64 -5.33 4.07
N ILE A 30 -5.34 -4.52 3.27
CA ILE A 30 -6.39 -3.61 3.78
C ILE A 30 -7.50 -4.41 4.48
N LYS A 31 -7.93 -5.52 3.89
CA LYS A 31 -8.99 -6.36 4.46
C LYS A 31 -8.59 -7.00 5.78
N ASP A 32 -7.32 -7.38 5.93
CA ASP A 32 -6.83 -7.97 7.18
C ASP A 32 -6.78 -6.93 8.30
N GLU A 33 -6.26 -5.74 8.01
CA GLU A 33 -6.03 -4.71 9.03
C GLU A 33 -7.33 -4.02 9.44
N ILE A 34 -8.16 -3.64 8.44
CA ILE A 34 -9.30 -2.74 8.64
C ILE A 34 -10.64 -3.51 8.64
N GLY A 35 -10.61 -4.79 8.26
CA GLY A 35 -11.78 -5.64 8.14
C GLY A 35 -12.52 -5.50 6.80
N PRO A 36 -13.37 -6.48 6.44
CA PRO A 36 -13.99 -6.55 5.12
C PRO A 36 -15.15 -5.56 4.92
N PHE A 37 -15.61 -4.91 5.99
CA PHE A 37 -16.83 -4.09 5.99
C PHE A 37 -16.57 -2.59 5.84
N LYS A 38 -15.32 -2.10 5.96
CA LYS A 38 -15.01 -0.68 5.76
C LYS A 38 -14.82 -0.39 4.27
N PRO A 39 -15.62 0.51 3.67
CA PRO A 39 -15.46 0.85 2.26
C PRO A 39 -14.12 1.55 2.01
N TYR A 40 -13.44 1.21 0.92
CA TYR A 40 -12.12 1.77 0.59
C TYR A 40 -12.08 3.29 0.44
N PHE A 41 -13.22 3.93 0.16
CA PHE A 41 -13.32 5.40 0.02
C PHE A 41 -13.35 6.13 1.37
N ASN A 42 -13.58 5.41 2.48
CA ASN A 42 -13.53 5.96 3.83
C ASN A 42 -12.16 5.80 4.50
N LEU A 43 -11.16 5.28 3.77
CA LEU A 43 -9.81 5.11 4.29
C LEU A 43 -9.08 6.45 4.29
N LYS A 44 -8.55 6.81 5.45
CA LYS A 44 -7.65 7.95 5.65
C LYS A 44 -6.21 7.55 5.36
N LEU A 45 -5.33 8.53 5.22
CA LEU A 45 -3.90 8.30 5.03
C LEU A 45 -3.31 7.41 6.14
N GLU A 46 -3.66 7.71 7.40
CA GLU A 46 -3.26 6.93 8.58
C GLU A 46 -3.70 5.46 8.49
N ASP A 47 -4.86 5.17 7.89
CA ASP A 47 -5.31 3.79 7.66
C ASP A 47 -4.36 3.09 6.66
N PHE A 48 -3.88 3.79 5.63
CA PHE A 48 -2.92 3.23 4.66
C PHE A 48 -1.54 3.01 5.28
N GLU A 49 -1.06 3.94 6.11
CA GLU A 49 0.20 3.77 6.83
C GLU A 49 0.15 2.53 7.74
N LEU A 50 -0.94 2.36 8.48
CA LEU A 50 -1.17 1.20 9.33
C LEU A 50 -1.16 -0.10 8.50
N VAL A 51 -1.91 -0.13 7.40
CA VAL A 51 -1.98 -1.30 6.50
C VAL A 51 -0.60 -1.65 5.93
N ILE A 52 0.17 -0.66 5.50
CA ILE A 52 1.49 -0.87 4.87
C ILE A 52 2.49 -1.38 5.92
N THR A 53 2.52 -0.77 7.10
CA THR A 53 3.48 -1.10 8.16
C THR A 53 3.19 -2.44 8.84
N ASN A 54 1.92 -2.82 8.96
CA ASN A 54 1.50 -4.04 9.65
C ASN A 54 1.14 -5.16 8.65
N SER A 55 -0.11 -5.18 8.16
CA SER A 55 -0.65 -6.29 7.37
C SER A 55 0.12 -6.57 6.08
N LEU A 56 0.53 -5.53 5.34
CA LEU A 56 1.31 -5.74 4.11
C LEU A 56 2.70 -6.31 4.41
N LYS A 57 3.37 -5.80 5.44
CA LYS A 57 4.66 -6.32 5.91
C LYS A 57 4.59 -7.81 6.24
N ILE A 58 3.59 -8.20 7.04
CA ILE A 58 3.35 -9.60 7.41
C ILE A 58 3.12 -10.46 6.16
N ARG A 59 2.34 -9.98 5.20
CA ARG A 59 2.13 -10.70 3.93
C ARG A 59 3.41 -10.86 3.13
N LEU A 60 4.24 -9.82 3.03
CA LEU A 60 5.52 -9.89 2.33
C LEU A 60 6.46 -10.92 3.00
N ILE A 61 6.52 -10.93 4.33
CA ILE A 61 7.29 -11.92 5.10
C ILE A 61 6.77 -13.34 4.82
N ASN A 62 5.46 -13.56 4.88
CA ASN A 62 4.85 -14.86 4.62
C ASN A 62 5.03 -15.35 3.17
N LEU A 63 5.25 -14.42 2.24
CA LEU A 63 5.56 -14.70 0.83
C LEU A 63 7.08 -14.81 0.59
N ASN A 64 7.90 -14.80 1.64
CA ASN A 64 9.36 -14.90 1.60
C ASN A 64 10.07 -13.75 0.87
N PHE A 65 9.50 -12.54 0.87
CA PHE A 65 10.23 -11.35 0.43
C PHE A 65 11.24 -10.94 1.52
N GLN A 66 12.52 -11.24 1.29
CA GLN A 66 13.61 -10.97 2.24
C GLN A 66 13.81 -9.49 2.56
N GLU A 67 13.40 -8.59 1.65
CA GLU A 67 13.54 -7.14 1.80
C GLU A 67 12.22 -6.46 2.20
N SER A 68 11.37 -7.16 2.95
CA SER A 68 10.03 -6.65 3.34
C SER A 68 10.09 -5.28 4.02
N GLU A 69 11.10 -5.01 4.85
CA GLU A 69 11.29 -3.70 5.50
C GLU A 69 11.55 -2.58 4.48
N ASN A 70 12.42 -2.85 3.49
CA ASN A 70 12.76 -1.89 2.44
C ASN A 70 11.55 -1.59 1.55
N ILE A 71 10.76 -2.61 1.23
CA ILE A 71 9.53 -2.49 0.45
C ILE A 71 8.50 -1.64 1.21
N VAL A 72 8.32 -1.89 2.50
CA VAL A 72 7.41 -1.13 3.37
C VAL A 72 7.83 0.32 3.45
N GLN A 73 9.10 0.60 3.76
CA GLN A 73 9.60 1.97 3.85
C GLN A 73 9.43 2.72 2.53
N TYR A 74 9.74 2.07 1.41
CA TYR A 74 9.54 2.64 0.09
C TYR A 74 8.07 3.04 -0.15
N LEU A 75 7.12 2.18 0.20
CA LEU A 75 5.69 2.48 0.02
C LEU A 75 5.19 3.59 0.94
N ILE A 76 5.72 3.71 2.16
CA ILE A 76 5.43 4.83 3.07
C ILE A 76 5.95 6.14 2.48
N ASP A 77 7.18 6.15 1.95
CA ASP A 77 7.74 7.34 1.31
C ASP A 77 6.89 7.77 0.10
N GLU A 78 6.42 6.81 -0.71
CA GLU A 78 5.55 7.07 -1.85
C GLU A 78 4.15 7.56 -1.43
N LEU A 79 3.59 7.04 -0.34
CA LEU A 79 2.33 7.52 0.24
C LEU A 79 2.46 8.99 0.68
N ASN A 80 3.54 9.33 1.38
CA ASN A 80 3.82 10.70 1.84
C ASN A 80 4.07 11.68 0.68
N LYS A 81 4.74 11.23 -0.39
CA LYS A 81 4.90 12.03 -1.62
C LYS A 81 3.57 12.29 -2.29
N ALA A 82 2.72 11.27 -2.42
CA ALA A 82 1.39 11.41 -3.02
C ALA A 82 0.53 12.40 -2.22
N GLN A 83 0.57 12.33 -0.89
CA GLN A 83 -0.09 13.31 -0.03
C GLN A 83 0.44 14.73 -0.26
N SER A 84 1.76 14.90 -0.28
CA SER A 84 2.39 16.19 -0.50
C SER A 84 1.97 16.83 -1.83
N LEU A 85 1.86 16.04 -2.90
CA LEU A 85 1.40 16.50 -4.21
C LEU A 85 -0.08 16.93 -4.20
N ILE A 86 -0.93 16.20 -3.47
CA ILE A 86 -2.36 16.53 -3.30
C ILE A 86 -2.50 17.80 -2.46
N THR A 87 -1.77 17.92 -1.36
CA THR A 87 -1.79 19.11 -0.48
C THR A 87 -1.23 20.36 -1.18
N LEU A 88 -0.27 20.19 -2.10
CA LEU A 88 0.29 21.29 -2.91
C LEU A 88 -0.56 21.65 -4.14
N GLY A 89 -1.74 21.02 -4.33
CA GLY A 89 -2.64 21.32 -5.45
C GLY A 89 -2.04 21.04 -6.83
N LYS A 90 -1.06 20.13 -6.91
CA LYS A 90 -0.41 19.75 -8.18
C LYS A 90 -1.15 18.64 -8.93
N ILE A 91 -2.33 18.24 -8.46
CA ILE A 91 -3.25 17.29 -9.09
C ILE A 91 -4.67 17.78 -8.86
#